data_AF-A0A2Z5JIT6-F1
#
_entry.id   AF-A0A2Z5JIT6-F1
#
_cell.length_a   1.000
_cell.length_b   1.000
_cell.length_c   1.000
_cell.angle_alpha   90.00
_cell.angle_beta   90.00
_cell.angle_gamma   90.00
#
_symmetry.space_group_name_H-M   'P 1'
#
loop_
_entity.id
_entity.type
_entity.pdbx_description
1 polymer ?
#
loop_
_entity_poly.entity_id
_entity_poly.type
_entity_poly.pdbx_seq_one_letter_code
_entity_poly.pdbx_strand_id
1 'polypeptide(L)'
;MFEPVRGALGDLATRETTVCRYELVTRGELDDFLESSPFVSNVNAVKLSCRTGMGPCQGRYCENSVGAILASAREQTIGLGGRFSAHLPIKPVPVGDLRDLDAVTEQPASDGSDTGRSAS
;
A
#
# COMPACT_ATOMS: atom_id res chain seq x y z
N MET A 1 9.14 14.10 -18.82
CA MET A 1 8.64 13.42 -17.61
C MET A 1 9.75 13.50 -16.58
N PHE A 2 9.51 14.07 -15.40
CA PHE A 2 10.51 14.13 -14.34
C PHE A 2 10.64 12.74 -13.70
N GLU A 3 11.80 12.10 -13.85
CA GLU A 3 12.12 10.86 -13.13
C GLU A 3 13.18 11.17 -12.08
N PRO A 4 12.78 11.33 -10.80
CA PRO A 4 13.73 11.64 -9.75
C PRO A 4 14.70 10.47 -9.57
N VAL A 5 15.97 10.80 -9.36
CA VAL A 5 17.03 9.82 -9.04
C VAL A 5 16.73 9.24 -7.66
N ARG A 6 16.01 8.11 -7.61
CA ARG A 6 15.46 7.52 -6.38
C ARG A 6 16.53 7.20 -5.33
N GLY A 7 17.73 6.79 -5.77
CA GLY A 7 18.88 6.60 -4.88
C GLY A 7 19.29 7.88 -4.16
N ALA A 8 19.41 8.99 -4.90
CA ALA A 8 19.78 10.29 -4.34
C ALA A 8 18.77 10.82 -3.32
N LEU A 9 17.47 10.53 -3.47
CA LEU A 9 16.48 10.87 -2.43
C LEU A 9 16.69 10.09 -1.14
N GLY A 10 17.14 8.83 -1.22
CA GLY A 10 17.50 8.03 -0.05
C GLY A 10 18.73 8.60 0.65
N ASP A 11 19.73 9.04 -0.11
CA ASP A 11 21.00 9.54 0.44
C ASP A 11 20.87 10.93 1.10
N LEU A 12 19.93 11.77 0.63
CA LEU A 12 19.69 13.09 1.19
C LEU A 12 18.94 13.08 2.54
N ALA A 13 18.30 11.98 2.90
CA ALA A 13 17.54 11.88 4.15
C ALA A 13 18.49 11.68 5.34
N THR A 14 18.50 12.63 6.28
CA THR A 14 19.19 12.49 7.57
C THR A 14 18.38 11.61 8.52
N ARG A 15 18.99 11.16 9.62
CA ARG A 15 18.33 10.29 10.61
C ARG A 15 17.04 10.89 11.18
N GLU A 16 16.96 12.20 11.36
CA GLU A 16 15.80 12.92 11.88
C GLU A 16 14.68 13.10 10.84
N THR A 17 14.97 12.81 9.57
CA THR A 17 14.02 12.97 8.48
C THR A 17 12.85 12.02 8.65
N THR A 18 11.63 12.54 8.75
CA THR A 18 10.41 11.72 8.76
C THR A 18 10.20 11.05 7.41
N VAL A 19 10.29 9.73 7.37
CA VAL A 19 10.05 8.90 6.18
C VAL A 19 8.56 8.54 6.07
N CYS A 20 7.90 8.20 7.18
CA CYS A 20 6.46 7.89 7.19
C CYS A 20 5.70 8.90 8.03
N ARG A 21 5.07 9.90 7.38
CA ARG A 21 4.35 10.97 8.07
C ARG A 21 3.23 10.50 9.00
N TYR A 22 2.47 9.48 8.60
CA TYR A 22 1.28 9.05 9.38
C TYR A 22 1.63 8.22 10.60
N GLU A 23 2.73 7.48 10.56
CA GLU A 23 3.21 6.64 11.67
C GLU A 23 4.39 7.30 12.40
N LEU A 24 4.76 8.51 11.97
CA LEU A 24 5.86 9.34 12.51
C LEU A 24 7.23 8.65 12.51
N VAL A 25 7.45 7.71 11.59
CA VAL A 25 8.70 6.95 11.49
C VAL A 25 9.77 7.78 10.78
N THR A 26 10.91 7.91 11.41
CA THR A 26 12.11 8.60 10.95
C THR A 26 13.05 7.68 10.19
N ARG A 27 14.01 8.25 9.46
CA ARG A 27 15.08 7.49 8.80
C ARG A 27 15.92 6.72 9.83
N GLY A 28 16.23 7.34 10.96
CA GLY A 28 17.05 6.73 11.99
C GLY A 28 16.43 5.46 12.55
N GLU A 29 15.12 5.44 12.80
CA GLU A 29 14.41 4.24 13.25
C GLU A 29 14.46 3.11 12.22
N LEU A 30 14.42 3.43 10.92
CA LEU A 30 14.59 2.43 9.87
C LEU A 30 16.01 1.89 9.82
N ASP A 31 17.01 2.76 9.93
CA ASP A 31 18.42 2.37 9.96
C ASP A 31 18.70 1.46 11.16
N ASP A 32 18.22 1.81 12.37
CA ASP A 32 18.40 1.01 13.59
C ASP A 32 17.76 -0.39 13.45
N PHE A 33 16.58 -0.46 12.85
CA PHE A 33 15.93 -1.73 12.56
C PHE A 33 16.72 -2.56 11.54
N LEU A 34 17.22 -1.95 10.47
CA LEU A 34 17.98 -2.64 9.43
C LEU A 34 19.37 -3.07 9.92
N GLU A 35 20.00 -2.34 10.83
CA GLU A 35 21.25 -2.75 11.46
C GLU A 35 21.03 -3.94 12.40
N SER A 36 19.96 -3.90 13.21
CA SER A 36 19.63 -5.00 14.13
C SER A 36 19.05 -6.24 13.45
N SER A 37 18.54 -6.12 12.22
CA SER A 37 17.87 -7.20 11.47
C SER A 37 18.55 -7.49 10.12
N PRO A 38 19.79 -8.04 10.11
CA PRO A 38 20.61 -8.17 8.89
C PRO A 38 19.98 -9.05 7.80
N PHE A 39 19.12 -10.00 8.18
CA PHE A 39 18.47 -10.93 7.24
C PHE A 39 17.23 -10.34 6.54
N VAL A 40 16.75 -9.17 6.98
CA VAL A 40 15.60 -8.52 6.36
C VAL A 40 15.99 -7.96 4.99
N SER A 41 15.35 -8.46 3.94
CA SER A 41 15.62 -8.09 2.55
C SER A 41 14.40 -7.60 1.78
N ASN A 42 13.20 -7.59 2.40
CA ASN A 42 11.96 -7.16 1.76
C ASN A 42 11.25 -6.02 2.52
N VAL A 43 10.52 -5.18 1.79
CA VAL A 43 9.85 -3.99 2.35
C VAL A 43 8.65 -4.34 3.24
N ASN A 44 8.03 -5.52 3.07
CA ASN A 44 6.92 -5.94 3.93
C ASN A 44 7.38 -6.27 5.35
N ALA A 45 8.58 -6.82 5.52
CA ALA A 45 9.17 -7.01 6.84
C ALA A 45 9.44 -5.67 7.53
N VAL A 46 9.97 -4.68 6.80
CA VAL A 46 10.14 -3.31 7.32
C VAL A 46 8.79 -2.69 7.70
N LYS A 47 7.76 -2.84 6.84
CA LYS A 47 6.38 -2.42 7.13
C LYS A 47 5.84 -3.04 8.41
N LEU A 48 6.02 -4.35 8.62
CA LEU A 48 5.54 -5.05 9.80
C LEU A 48 6.26 -4.59 11.08
N SER A 49 7.57 -4.40 11.03
CA SER A 49 8.37 -4.05 12.20
C SER A 49 8.28 -2.56 12.55
N CYS A 50 8.37 -1.69 11.55
CA CYS A 50 8.44 -0.24 11.74
C CYS A 50 7.08 0.45 11.51
N ARG A 51 6.02 -0.29 11.19
CA ARG A 51 4.68 0.23 10.84
C ARG A 51 4.60 1.11 9.61
N THR A 52 5.69 1.32 8.86
CA THR A 52 5.68 2.17 7.67
C THR A 52 4.62 1.74 6.67
N GLY A 53 3.76 2.67 6.25
CA GLY A 53 2.68 2.39 5.31
C GLY A 53 1.43 1.75 5.92
N MET A 54 1.31 1.67 7.25
CA MET A 54 0.07 1.26 7.94
C MET A 54 -0.92 2.41 8.18
N GLY A 55 -0.51 3.66 8.00
CA GLY A 55 -1.39 4.81 8.11
C GLY A 55 -2.44 4.89 6.98
N PRO A 56 -3.38 5.86 7.01
CA PRO A 56 -4.47 5.96 6.04
C PRO A 56 -4.01 6.18 4.59
N CYS A 57 -2.77 6.60 4.36
CA CYS A 57 -2.19 6.67 3.02
C CYS A 57 -1.80 5.31 2.43
N GLN A 58 -1.80 4.24 3.23
CA GLN A 58 -1.44 2.87 2.84
C GLN A 58 -0.08 2.79 2.13
N GLY A 59 0.88 3.59 2.58
CA GLY A 59 2.25 3.59 2.04
C GLY A 59 2.48 4.39 0.76
N ARG A 60 1.44 5.01 0.18
CA ARG A 60 1.52 5.76 -1.09
C ARG A 60 2.63 6.84 -1.12
N TYR A 61 3.00 7.39 0.03
CA TYR A 61 4.05 8.41 0.14
C TYR A 61 5.41 7.87 0.57
N CYS A 62 5.46 6.80 1.37
CA CYS A 62 6.70 6.34 2.00
C CYS A 62 7.28 5.05 1.39
N GLU A 63 6.51 4.27 0.63
CA GLU A 63 6.95 2.96 0.09
C GLU A 63 8.24 3.08 -0.73
N ASN A 64 8.30 4.05 -1.65
CA ASN A 64 9.49 4.22 -2.50
C ASN A 64 10.72 4.62 -1.69
N SER A 65 10.57 5.47 -0.67
CA SER A 65 11.67 5.88 0.21
C SER A 65 12.14 4.71 1.06
N VAL A 66 11.22 3.95 1.66
CA VAL A 66 11.54 2.73 2.42
C VAL A 66 12.26 1.71 1.54
N GLY A 67 11.79 1.51 0.31
CA GLY A 67 12.43 0.62 -0.66
C GLY A 67 13.84 1.08 -1.05
N ALA A 68 14.07 2.38 -1.23
CA ALA A 68 15.39 2.93 -1.52
C ALA A 68 16.35 2.79 -0.32
N ILE A 69 15.87 3.05 0.89
CA ILE A 69 16.65 2.89 2.13
C ILE A 69 17.05 1.42 2.34
N LEU A 70 16.09 0.49 2.20
CA LEU A 70 16.36 -0.94 2.27
C LEU A 70 17.34 -1.40 1.18
N ALA A 71 17.21 -0.87 -0.03
CA ALA A 71 18.10 -1.20 -1.13
C ALA A 71 19.54 -0.77 -0.84
N SER A 72 19.73 0.45 -0.33
CA SER A 72 21.03 0.96 0.11
C SER A 72 21.61 0.13 1.26
N ALA A 73 20.84 -0.13 2.31
CA ALA A 73 21.28 -0.89 3.49
C ALA A 73 21.58 -2.37 3.22
N ARG A 74 21.22 -2.90 2.04
CA ARG A 74 21.44 -4.29 1.63
C ARG A 74 22.26 -4.42 0.35
N GLU A 75 22.81 -3.31 -0.14
CA GLU A 75 23.60 -3.26 -1.38
C GLU A 75 22.89 -3.95 -2.56
N GLN A 76 21.58 -3.76 -2.67
CA GLN A 76 20.75 -4.36 -3.70
C GLN A 76 20.10 -3.32 -4.62
N THR A 77 19.67 -3.74 -5.80
CA THR A 77 18.95 -2.88 -6.73
C THR A 77 17.61 -2.43 -6.14
N ILE A 78 17.28 -1.13 -6.27
CA ILE A 78 15.97 -0.60 -5.90
C ILE A 78 14.87 -1.40 -6.62
N GLY A 79 13.90 -1.91 -5.84
CA GLY A 79 12.80 -2.74 -6.34
C GLY A 79 12.97 -4.24 -6.09
N LEU A 80 14.19 -4.73 -5.82
CA LEU A 80 14.42 -6.16 -5.52
C LEU A 80 13.74 -6.57 -4.20
N GLY A 81 13.69 -5.66 -3.21
CA GLY A 81 12.98 -5.86 -1.95
C GLY A 81 11.45 -5.88 -2.06
N GLY A 82 10.89 -5.80 -3.27
CA GLY A 82 9.45 -5.87 -3.54
C GLY A 82 8.69 -4.59 -3.26
N ARG A 83 7.38 -4.73 -3.07
CA ARG A 83 6.41 -3.65 -2.82
C ARG A 83 5.62 -3.93 -1.55
N PHE A 84 5.01 -2.90 -0.97
CA PHE A 84 4.05 -3.12 0.09
C PHE A 84 2.87 -3.95 -0.42
N SER A 85 2.47 -4.96 0.34
CA SER A 85 1.27 -5.72 0.03
C SER A 85 0.06 -4.79 0.00
N ALA A 86 -0.62 -4.77 -1.15
CA ALA A 86 -1.84 -4.01 -1.37
C ALA A 86 -3.04 -4.83 -0.90
N HIS A 87 -3.95 -4.18 -0.18
CA HIS A 87 -5.21 -4.76 0.25
C HIS A 87 -6.36 -3.85 -0.15
N LEU A 88 -7.51 -4.45 -0.44
CA LEU A 88 -8.74 -3.69 -0.63
C LEU A 88 -9.32 -3.31 0.74
N PRO A 89 -9.93 -2.11 0.86
CA PRO A 89 -10.13 -1.09 -0.16
C PRO A 89 -8.89 -0.19 -0.40
N ILE A 90 -8.71 0.30 -1.64
CA ILE A 90 -7.54 1.14 -2.05
C ILE A 90 -7.44 2.46 -1.24
N LYS A 91 -8.58 2.98 -0.80
CA LYS A 91 -8.69 4.11 0.13
C LYS A 91 -9.58 3.67 1.29
N PRO A 92 -9.34 4.18 2.51
CA PRO A 92 -10.26 3.97 3.61
C PRO A 92 -11.68 4.42 3.22
N VAL A 93 -12.65 3.53 3.43
CA VAL A 93 -14.08 3.83 3.29
C VAL A 93 -14.76 3.58 4.64
N PRO A 94 -15.79 4.35 5.00
CA PRO A 94 -16.63 4.05 6.15
C PRO A 94 -17.18 2.62 6.08
N VAL A 95 -17.24 1.94 7.23
CA VAL A 95 -17.83 0.59 7.30
C VAL A 95 -19.33 0.61 6.95
N GLY A 96 -20.02 1.73 7.21
CA GLY A 96 -21.42 1.92 6.82
C GLY A 96 -21.63 1.76 5.32
N ASP A 97 -20.77 2.37 4.50
CA ASP A 97 -20.85 2.32 3.04
C ASP A 97 -20.66 0.89 2.49
N LEU A 98 -19.95 0.02 3.23
CA LEU A 98 -19.77 -1.39 2.83
C LEU A 98 -21.05 -2.21 3.02
N ARG A 99 -21.94 -1.82 3.95
CA ARG A 99 -23.19 -2.55 4.22
C ARG A 99 -24.14 -2.54 3.03
N ASP A 100 -24.14 -1.45 2.27
CA ASP A 100 -25.07 -1.24 1.17
C ASP A 100 -24.61 -1.92 -0.13
N LEU A 101 -23.38 -2.48 -0.17
CA LEU A 101 -22.85 -3.20 -1.33
C LEU A 101 -23.54 -4.56 -1.55
N ASP A 102 -24.00 -5.22 -0.47
CA ASP A 102 -24.68 -6.52 -0.56
C ASP A 102 -26.11 -6.41 -1.11
N ALA A 103 -26.71 -5.21 -1.08
CA ALA A 103 -28.10 -4.96 -1.48
C ALA A 103 -28.33 -4.99 -3.00
N VAL A 104 -27.29 -5.13 -3.83
CA VAL A 104 -27.39 -5.05 -5.30
C VAL A 104 -27.73 -6.42 -5.96
N THR A 105 -28.01 -7.47 -5.19
CA THR A 105 -28.18 -8.84 -5.75
C THR A 105 -29.61 -9.39 -5.73
N GLU A 106 -30.63 -8.56 -5.89
CA GLU A 106 -31.99 -9.04 -6.22
C GLU A 106 -32.64 -8.16 -7.30
N GLN A 107 -32.24 -8.37 -8.56
CA GLN A 107 -33.18 -8.15 -9.65
C GLN A 107 -34.08 -9.39 -9.72
N PRO A 108 -35.37 -9.31 -9.36
CA PRO A 108 -36.28 -10.42 -9.61
C PRO A 108 -36.29 -10.68 -11.11
N ALA A 109 -36.15 -11.96 -11.49
CA ALA A 109 -36.31 -12.40 -12.86
C ALA A 109 -37.61 -11.82 -13.41
N SER A 110 -37.53 -11.09 -14.54
CA SER A 110 -38.72 -10.65 -15.25
C SER A 110 -39.50 -11.89 -15.67
N ASP A 111 -40.61 -12.18 -14.99
CA ASP A 111 -41.56 -13.19 -15.42
C ASP A 111 -42.06 -12.80 -16.82
N GLY A 112 -41.49 -13.49 -17.82
CA GLY A 112 -41.96 -13.45 -19.19
C GLY A 112 -43.33 -14.12 -19.26
N SER A 113 -44.37 -13.35 -18.94
CA SER A 113 -45.74 -13.70 -19.32
C SER A 113 -45.91 -13.46 -20.82
N ASP A 114 -45.44 -14.43 -21.60
CA ASP A 114 -45.95 -14.68 -22.94
C ASP A 114 -47.42 -15.10 -22.80
N THR A 115 -48.32 -14.11 -22.88
CA THR A 115 -49.72 -14.36 -23.21
C THR A 115 -50.02 -13.66 -24.53
N GLY A 116 -49.35 -14.12 -25.59
CA GLY A 116 -49.75 -13.89 -26.97
C GLY A 116 -51.15 -14.44 -27.25
N ARG A 117 -52.16 -13.63 -26.98
CA ARG A 117 -53.51 -13.77 -27.53
C ARG A 117 -53.45 -13.44 -29.02
N SER A 118 -53.38 -14.46 -29.89
CA SER A 118 -53.72 -14.31 -31.31
C SER A 118 -55.06 -14.96 -31.58
N ALA A 119 -56.02 -14.11 -31.96
CA ALA A 119 -57.35 -14.47 -32.41
C ALA A 119 -57.29 -15.28 -33.72
N SER A 120 -58.16 -16.28 -33.83
CA SER A 120 -58.75 -16.78 -35.08
C SER A 120 -60.06 -17.47 -34.73
#